data_AF-A0A6G0JCM3-F1
#
_entry.id   AF-A0A6G0JCM3-F1
#
_cell.length_a   1.000
_cell.length_b   1.000
_cell.length_c   1.000
_cell.angle_alpha   90.00
_cell.angle_beta   90.00
_cell.angle_gamma   90.00
#
_symmetry.space_group_name_H-M   'P 1'
#
loop_
_entity.id
_entity.type
_entity.pdbx_description
1 polymer ?
#
loop_
_entity_poly.entity_id
_entity_poly.type
_entity_poly.pdbx_seq_one_letter_code
_entity_poly.pdbx_strand_id
1 'polypeptide(L)'
;VGQALAGISVSFFLLFSGNIILADLIPDYWIWMYWFNPLAWALRSNMLSEFSSDRYTPQQSKKFLDSFSISQGTEYVWFGIGILLAYYLFFTTLNGLALHFIRYEKYKGVSVKAMTENASEEDNVYVEVRTPGAGDVVQTKARGAGLPFTPSNLCIKDLEYFVTLPSGEEKQLLRGITAHFEPGRMVALMGATG
;
A
#
# COMPACT_ATOMS: atom_id res chain seq x y z
N VAL A 1 1.66 7.82 -7.64
CA VAL A 1 1.05 9.06 -7.10
C VAL A 1 1.31 9.24 -5.61
N GLY A 2 1.02 8.24 -4.76
CA GLY A 2 1.25 8.35 -3.29
C GLY A 2 2.67 8.75 -2.89
N GLN A 3 3.70 8.19 -3.53
CA GLN A 3 5.10 8.52 -3.22
C GLN A 3 5.47 9.98 -3.56
N ALA A 4 4.96 10.54 -4.65
CA ALA A 4 5.22 11.92 -5.04
C ALA A 4 4.54 12.93 -4.11
N LEU A 5 3.29 12.64 -3.71
CA LEU A 5 2.55 13.45 -2.75
C LEU A 5 3.19 13.42 -1.36
N ALA A 6 3.71 12.27 -0.93
CA ALA A 6 4.43 12.15 0.33
C ALA A 6 5.68 13.04 0.37
N GLY A 7 6.48 13.08 -0.71
CA GLY A 7 7.68 13.91 -0.77
C GLY A 7 7.39 15.41 -0.67
N ILE A 8 6.35 15.88 -1.36
CA ILE A 8 5.91 17.29 -1.30
C ILE A 8 5.42 17.64 0.10
N SER A 9 4.62 16.76 0.70
CA SER A 9 4.09 16.94 2.07
C SER A 9 5.20 17.03 3.12
N VAL A 10 6.19 16.13 3.06
CA VAL A 10 7.35 16.14 3.99
C VAL A 10 8.17 17.41 3.84
N SER A 11 8.40 17.87 2.62
CA SER A 11 9.14 19.12 2.35
C SER A 11 8.44 20.31 2.99
N PHE A 12 7.10 20.34 2.90
CA PHE A 12 6.29 21.39 3.47
C PHE A 12 6.33 21.37 5.01
N PHE A 13 6.22 20.20 5.65
CA PHE A 13 6.40 20.09 7.10
C PHE A 13 7.82 20.44 7.57
N LEU A 14 8.86 20.14 6.79
CA LEU A 14 10.23 20.52 7.15
C LEU A 14 10.43 22.03 7.13
N LEU A 15 9.88 22.71 6.12
CA LEU A 15 10.03 24.15 5.94
C LEU A 15 9.44 24.93 7.13
N PHE A 16 8.28 24.51 7.63
CA PHE A 16 7.58 25.13 8.76
C PHE A 16 7.81 24.39 10.09
N SER A 17 8.90 23.64 10.24
CA SER A 17 9.21 22.90 11.47
C SER A 17 9.86 23.74 12.58
N GLY A 18 10.22 25.00 12.31
CA GLY A 18 11.00 25.80 13.26
C GLY A 18 12.52 25.68 13.10
N ASN A 19 13.02 24.81 12.21
CA ASN A 19 14.46 24.70 11.90
C ASN A 19 14.92 25.64 10.77
N ILE A 20 14.17 25.67 9.66
CA ILE A 20 14.52 26.49 8.48
C ILE A 20 13.98 27.92 8.65
N ILE A 21 12.73 28.04 9.06
CA ILE A 21 12.07 29.31 9.41
C ILE A 21 11.69 29.21 10.87
N LEU A 22 12.22 30.11 11.70
CA LEU A 22 11.88 30.19 13.12
C LEU A 22 10.43 30.64 13.28
N ALA A 23 9.80 30.24 14.39
CA ALA A 23 8.38 30.51 14.64
C ALA A 23 8.03 32.01 14.58
N ASP A 24 8.91 32.89 15.05
CA ASP A 24 8.66 34.35 15.06
C ASP A 24 8.74 35.01 13.67
N LEU A 25 9.38 34.35 12.71
CA LEU A 25 9.49 34.84 11.33
C LEU A 25 8.31 34.40 10.45
N ILE A 26 7.47 33.49 10.96
CA ILE A 26 6.29 33.01 10.23
C ILE A 26 5.20 34.08 10.37
N PRO A 27 4.62 34.57 9.26
CA PRO A 27 3.53 35.53 9.34
C PRO A 27 2.35 35.00 10.16
N ASP A 28 1.71 35.87 10.95
CA ASP A 28 0.63 35.49 11.88
C ASP A 28 -0.51 34.70 11.23
N TYR A 29 -0.79 34.93 9.94
CA TYR A 29 -1.81 34.20 9.20
C TYR A 29 -1.43 32.75 8.84
N TRP A 30 -0.13 32.37 8.89
CA TRP A 30 0.38 31.00 8.64
C TRP A 30 0.86 30.26 9.90
N ILE A 31 0.86 30.92 11.07
CA ILE A 31 1.41 30.33 12.29
C ILE A 31 0.66 29.06 12.73
N TRP A 32 -0.63 28.92 12.39
CA TRP A 32 -1.42 27.72 12.71
C TRP A 32 -0.80 26.45 12.15
N MET A 33 -0.08 26.56 11.03
CA MET A 33 0.54 25.42 10.36
C MET A 33 1.79 24.94 11.09
N TYR A 34 2.50 25.84 11.76
CA TYR A 34 3.57 25.48 12.70
C TYR A 34 3.01 24.66 13.87
N TRP A 35 1.88 25.08 14.43
CA TRP A 35 1.24 24.36 15.55
C TRP A 35 0.60 23.03 15.16
N PHE A 36 0.18 22.86 13.91
CA PHE A 36 -0.32 21.58 13.40
C PHE A 36 0.82 20.59 13.08
N ASN A 37 2.04 21.07 12.90
CA ASN A 37 3.15 20.25 12.45
C ASN A 37 3.75 19.41 13.58
N PRO A 38 3.68 18.07 13.55
CA PRO A 38 4.25 17.23 14.60
C PRO A 38 5.78 17.36 14.69
N LEU A 39 6.45 17.68 13.57
CA LEU A 39 7.89 17.87 13.55
C LEU A 39 8.32 19.13 14.31
N ALA A 40 7.49 20.18 14.29
CA ALA A 40 7.73 21.40 15.07
C ALA A 40 7.68 21.12 16.58
N TRP A 41 6.67 20.35 17.02
CA TRP A 41 6.56 19.92 18.42
C TRP A 41 7.72 19.02 18.85
N ALA A 42 8.16 18.11 17.98
CA ALA A 42 9.34 17.28 18.24
C ALA A 42 10.60 18.12 18.43
N LEU A 43 10.91 19.00 17.48
CA LEU A 43 12.12 19.83 17.55
C LEU A 43 12.10 20.74 18.78
N ARG A 44 10.96 21.39 19.05
CA ARG A 44 10.75 22.24 20.23
C ARG A 44 10.96 21.48 21.53
N SER A 45 10.43 20.27 21.65
CA SER A 45 10.58 19.44 22.85
C SER A 45 12.04 19.00 23.07
N ASN A 46 12.75 18.65 21.98
CA ASN A 46 14.17 18.30 22.04
C ASN A 46 15.03 19.50 22.45
N MET A 47 14.79 20.69 21.87
CA MET A 47 15.52 21.91 22.22
C MET A 47 15.32 22.28 23.69
N LEU A 48 14.08 22.23 24.18
CA LEU A 48 13.76 22.46 25.58
C LEU A 48 14.45 21.43 26.49
N SER A 49 14.43 20.15 26.11
CA SER A 49 15.09 19.10 26.90
C SER A 49 16.60 19.27 26.97
N GLU A 50 17.25 19.65 25.87
CA GLU A 50 18.71 19.81 25.81
C GLU A 50 19.18 21.04 26.58
N PHE A 51 18.57 22.21 26.32
CA PHE A 51 18.98 23.48 26.93
C PHE A 51 18.46 23.67 28.36
N SER A 52 17.54 22.83 28.82
CA SER A 52 17.16 22.75 30.23
C SER A 52 18.15 21.95 31.08
N SER A 53 19.12 21.27 30.48
CA SER A 53 20.07 20.45 31.23
C SER A 53 21.04 21.30 32.07
N ASP A 54 21.56 20.71 33.15
CA ASP A 54 22.51 21.35 34.08
C ASP A 54 23.86 21.73 33.42
N ARG A 55 24.07 21.33 32.16
CA ARG A 55 25.27 21.66 31.38
C ARG A 55 25.34 23.14 31.00
N TYR A 56 24.22 23.85 30.99
CA TYR A 56 24.14 25.26 30.58
C TYR A 56 23.84 26.17 31.76
N THR A 57 24.50 27.33 31.82
CA THR A 57 24.12 28.36 32.79
C THR A 57 22.72 28.91 32.44
N PRO A 58 21.93 29.38 33.42
CA PRO A 58 20.57 29.89 33.17
C PRO A 58 20.52 31.01 32.13
N GLN A 59 21.57 31.82 32.04
CA GLN A 59 21.70 32.92 31.08
C GLN A 59 22.02 32.41 29.66
N GLN A 60 22.81 31.35 29.54
CA GLN A 60 23.11 30.72 28.26
C GLN A 60 21.89 29.94 27.74
N SER A 61 21.22 29.17 28.60
CA SER A 61 20.01 28.42 28.26
C SER A 61 18.94 29.34 27.66
N LYS A 62 18.63 30.46 28.32
CA LYS A 62 17.68 31.46 27.80
C LYS A 62 18.10 32.05 26.46
N LYS A 63 19.39 32.39 26.28
CA LYS A 63 19.89 32.93 25.00
C LYS A 63 19.75 31.93 23.85
N PHE A 64 20.05 30.66 24.10
CA PHE A 64 19.88 29.62 23.08
C PHE A 64 18.39 29.37 22.78
N LEU A 65 17.55 29.29 23.81
CA LEU A 65 16.11 29.10 23.63
C LEU A 65 15.45 30.29 22.89
N ASP A 66 15.81 31.52 23.24
CA ASP A 66 15.36 32.73 22.53
C ASP A 66 15.83 32.74 21.06
N SER A 67 17.05 32.24 20.78
CA SER A 67 17.53 32.13 19.40
C SER A 67 16.75 31.15 18.53
N PHE A 68 15.94 30.27 19.13
CA PHE A 68 15.02 29.37 18.44
C PHE A 68 13.55 29.81 18.56
N SER A 69 13.27 31.02 19.07
CA SER A 69 11.91 31.51 19.34
C SER A 69 11.14 30.67 20.37
N ILE A 70 11.84 30.09 21.35
CA ILE A 70 11.25 29.25 22.40
C ILE A 70 11.37 29.95 23.75
N SER A 71 10.30 30.56 24.23
CA SER A 71 10.29 31.30 25.51
C SER A 71 9.66 30.54 26.68
N GLN A 72 9.32 29.25 26.51
CA GLN A 72 8.50 28.51 27.48
C GLN A 72 9.29 27.61 28.42
N GLY A 73 8.68 27.31 29.57
CA GLY A 73 9.30 26.50 30.64
C GLY A 73 9.42 25.02 30.30
N THR A 74 10.18 24.31 31.14
CA THR A 74 10.52 22.88 30.99
C THR A 74 9.31 21.95 31.03
N GLU A 75 8.22 22.39 31.65
CA GLU A 75 6.93 21.69 31.67
C GLU A 75 6.36 21.45 30.26
N TYR A 76 6.65 22.34 29.30
CA TYR A 76 6.16 22.20 27.93
C TYR A 76 6.74 21.02 27.16
N VAL A 77 7.83 20.40 27.65
CA VAL A 77 8.38 19.16 27.09
C VAL A 77 7.34 18.03 27.18
N TRP A 78 6.66 17.91 28.33
CA TRP A 78 5.63 16.88 28.53
C TRP A 78 4.41 17.08 27.63
N PHE A 79 4.00 18.33 27.41
CA PHE A 79 2.94 18.67 26.45
C PHE A 79 3.34 18.25 25.03
N GLY A 80 4.56 18.53 24.60
CA GLY A 80 5.05 18.13 23.29
C GLY A 80 5.10 16.61 23.11
N ILE A 81 5.57 15.87 24.12
CA ILE A 81 5.54 14.40 24.13
C ILE A 81 4.10 13.87 24.04
N GLY A 82 3.18 14.44 24.81
CA GLY A 82 1.77 14.06 24.80
C GLY A 82 1.11 14.26 23.43
N ILE A 83 1.36 15.40 22.78
CA ILE A 83 0.86 15.71 21.43
C ILE A 83 1.43 14.72 20.41
N LEU A 84 2.72 14.40 20.48
CA LEU A 84 3.36 13.43 19.58
C LEU A 84 2.79 12.03 19.73
N LEU A 85 2.56 11.58 20.97
CA LEU A 85 1.89 10.31 21.25
C LEU A 85 0.46 10.29 20.71
N ALA A 86 -0.29 11.38 20.90
CA ALA A 86 -1.64 11.50 20.36
C ALA A 86 -1.65 11.42 18.83
N TYR A 87 -0.73 12.12 18.15
CA TYR A 87 -0.58 12.03 16.70
C TYR A 87 -0.21 10.63 16.22
N TYR A 88 0.71 9.96 16.91
CA TYR A 88 1.08 8.57 16.61
C TYR A 88 -0.13 7.64 16.67
N LEU A 89 -0.86 7.67 17.79
CA LEU A 89 -2.06 6.84 17.95
C LEU A 89 -3.15 7.19 16.94
N PHE A 90 -3.38 8.48 16.69
CA PHE A 90 -4.37 8.95 15.71
C PHE A 90 -4.03 8.47 14.29
N PHE A 91 -2.79 8.65 13.83
CA PHE A 91 -2.41 8.23 12.47
C PHE A 91 -2.33 6.70 12.34
N THR A 92 -1.87 5.98 13.36
CA THR A 92 -1.85 4.51 13.34
C THR A 92 -3.26 3.95 13.32
N THR A 93 -4.18 4.49 14.12
CA THR A 93 -5.59 4.07 14.11
C THR A 93 -6.27 4.40 12.78
N LEU A 94 -6.06 5.61 12.24
CA LEU A 94 -6.59 6.00 10.93
C LEU A 94 -6.04 5.10 9.82
N ASN A 95 -4.74 4.76 9.85
CA ASN A 95 -4.15 3.81 8.92
C ASN A 95 -4.75 2.40 9.06
N GLY A 96 -4.99 1.94 10.29
CA GLY A 96 -5.68 0.67 10.56
C GLY A 96 -7.11 0.66 10.04
N LEU A 97 -7.88 1.73 10.27
CA LEU A 97 -9.24 1.90 9.76
C LEU A 97 -9.25 2.02 8.24
N ALA A 98 -8.28 2.71 7.64
CA ALA A 98 -8.14 2.81 6.20
C ALA A 98 -7.92 1.42 5.59
N LEU A 99 -7.07 0.58 6.18
CA LEU A 99 -6.89 -0.81 5.72
C LEU A 99 -8.13 -1.68 5.94
N HIS A 100 -8.91 -1.43 7.00
CA HIS A 100 -10.13 -2.17 7.27
C HIS A 100 -11.26 -1.81 6.31
N PHE A 101 -11.47 -0.52 6.03
CA PHE A 101 -12.55 -0.03 5.17
C PHE A 101 -12.18 -0.01 3.69
N ILE A 102 -10.92 0.22 3.35
CA ILE A 102 -10.45 0.21 1.97
C ILE A 102 -9.90 -1.18 1.67
N ARG A 103 -10.79 -2.02 1.13
CA ARG A 103 -10.39 -3.30 0.54
C ARG A 103 -9.54 -3.00 -0.70
N TYR A 104 -8.23 -2.94 -0.52
CA TYR A 104 -7.28 -2.85 -1.63
C TYR A 104 -7.18 -4.23 -2.31
N GLU A 105 -8.30 -4.69 -2.90
CA GLU A 105 -8.23 -5.68 -3.97
C GLU A 105 -7.60 -4.97 -5.15
N LYS A 106 -6.27 -4.90 -5.12
CA LYS A 106 -5.49 -4.66 -6.32
C LYS A 106 -5.78 -5.88 -7.18
N TYR A 107 -6.82 -5.80 -8.01
CA TYR A 107 -6.94 -6.69 -9.14
C TYR A 107 -5.60 -6.58 -9.87
N LYS A 108 -4.72 -7.56 -9.65
CA LYS A 108 -3.78 -8.02 -10.67
C LYS A 108 -4.59 -8.72 -11.78
N GLY A 109 -5.72 -8.12 -12.18
CA GLY A 109 -6.25 -8.32 -13.50
C GLY A 109 -5.23 -7.66 -14.41
N VAL A 110 -4.68 -8.44 -15.32
CA VAL A 110 -3.71 -7.96 -16.28
C VAL A 110 -4.26 -6.69 -16.92
N SER A 111 -3.60 -5.57 -16.65
CA SER A 111 -3.89 -4.31 -17.34
C SER A 111 -3.64 -4.58 -18.81
N VAL A 112 -4.69 -4.49 -19.62
CA VAL A 112 -4.60 -4.49 -21.07
C VAL A 112 -3.90 -3.20 -21.47
N LYS A 113 -2.58 -3.19 -21.34
CA LYS A 113 -1.78 -2.34 -22.19
C LYS A 113 -1.90 -2.99 -23.56
N ALA A 114 -2.87 -2.52 -24.35
CA ALA A 114 -2.95 -2.83 -25.77
C ALA A 114 -1.52 -2.67 -26.30
N MET A 115 -0.94 -3.79 -26.75
CA MET A 115 0.42 -3.80 -27.26
C MET A 115 0.50 -2.73 -28.34
N THR A 116 1.15 -1.62 -28.02
CA THR A 116 1.54 -0.64 -29.01
C THR A 116 2.55 -1.38 -29.88
N GLU A 117 2.39 -1.27 -31.20
CA GLU A 117 2.87 -2.16 -32.27
C GLU A 117 4.38 -2.55 -32.32
N ASN A 118 5.18 -2.30 -31.30
CA ASN A 118 6.62 -2.55 -31.31
C ASN A 118 7.11 -3.29 -30.05
N ALA A 119 6.52 -4.45 -29.73
CA ALA A 119 7.11 -5.39 -28.79
C ALA A 119 7.69 -6.59 -29.56
N SER A 120 9.00 -6.77 -29.44
CA SER A 120 9.82 -7.84 -30.00
C SER A 120 9.19 -9.22 -29.85
N GLU A 121 9.37 -10.05 -30.89
CA GLU A 121 8.74 -11.37 -31.12
C GLU A 121 8.96 -12.45 -30.04
N GLU A 122 9.65 -12.16 -28.95
CA GLU A 122 10.08 -13.18 -27.97
C GLU A 122 9.08 -13.47 -26.83
N ASP A 123 8.03 -12.66 -26.64
CA ASP A 123 7.14 -12.79 -25.45
C ASP A 123 5.73 -13.32 -25.76
N ASN A 124 5.50 -13.84 -26.96
CA ASN A 124 4.22 -14.43 -27.38
C ASN A 124 4.14 -15.92 -27.01
N VAL A 125 4.02 -16.24 -25.72
CA VAL A 125 3.64 -17.60 -25.28
C VAL A 125 2.11 -17.76 -25.40
N TYR A 126 1.61 -17.75 -26.63
CA TYR A 126 0.25 -18.20 -26.93
C TYR A 126 0.32 -19.64 -27.42
N VAL A 127 -0.07 -20.59 -26.57
CA VAL A 127 -0.28 -21.97 -27.01
C VAL A 127 -1.71 -22.06 -27.53
N GLU A 128 -1.87 -21.99 -28.85
CA GLU A 128 -3.15 -22.22 -29.51
C GLU A 128 -3.52 -23.70 -29.36
N VAL A 129 -4.51 -23.99 -28.51
CA VAL A 129 -4.98 -25.36 -28.29
C VAL A 129 -5.91 -25.76 -29.43
N ARG A 130 -5.48 -26.72 -30.24
CA ARG A 130 -6.29 -27.30 -31.31
C ARG A 130 -7.47 -28.09 -30.73
N THR A 131 -8.69 -27.74 -31.12
CA THR A 131 -9.89 -28.53 -30.84
C THR A 131 -9.87 -29.82 -31.66
N PRO A 132 -10.01 -31.02 -31.06
CA PRO A 132 -10.04 -32.26 -31.82
C PRO A 132 -11.35 -32.33 -32.64
N GLY A 133 -11.27 -32.19 -33.96
CA GLY A 133 -12.41 -32.36 -34.87
C GLY A 133 -12.60 -31.27 -35.92
N ALA A 134 -11.84 -30.17 -35.88
CA ALA A 134 -11.82 -29.22 -36.99
C ALA A 134 -10.96 -29.80 -38.13
N GLY A 135 -11.59 -30.07 -39.28
CA GLY A 135 -10.87 -30.43 -40.52
C GLY A 135 -9.85 -29.36 -40.89
N ASP A 136 -8.95 -29.72 -41.80
CA ASP A 136 -7.77 -28.95 -42.22
C ASP A 136 -8.18 -27.62 -42.87
N VAL A 137 -8.50 -26.61 -42.04
CA VAL A 137 -8.84 -25.26 -42.47
C VAL A 137 -7.59 -24.42 -42.34
N VAL A 138 -7.11 -24.00 -43.51
CA VAL A 138 -6.13 -22.95 -43.79
C VAL A 138 -5.99 -21.97 -42.63
N GLN A 139 -4.74 -21.79 -42.17
CA GLN A 139 -4.35 -20.78 -41.19
C GLN A 139 -4.79 -19.38 -41.64
N THR A 140 -6.01 -19.02 -41.28
CA THR A 140 -6.42 -17.63 -41.26
C THR A 140 -5.99 -17.16 -39.89
N LYS A 141 -4.95 -16.32 -39.85
CA LYS A 141 -4.39 -15.72 -38.64
C LYS A 141 -5.51 -14.94 -37.95
N ALA A 142 -6.28 -15.62 -37.12
CA ALA A 142 -7.33 -15.01 -36.33
C ALA A 142 -6.62 -14.05 -35.40
N ARG A 143 -6.84 -12.74 -35.60
CA ARG A 143 -6.45 -11.70 -34.66
C ARG A 143 -7.32 -11.83 -33.41
N GLY A 144 -7.12 -12.92 -32.66
CA GLY A 144 -7.66 -13.08 -31.32
C GLY A 144 -6.87 -12.17 -30.42
N ALA A 145 -7.42 -11.00 -30.11
CA ALA A 145 -6.95 -10.15 -29.02
C ALA A 145 -7.20 -10.90 -27.69
N GLY A 146 -6.33 -11.86 -27.38
CA GLY A 146 -6.29 -12.49 -26.07
C GLY A 146 -5.81 -11.45 -25.07
N LEU A 147 -6.51 -11.31 -23.95
CA LEU A 147 -5.99 -10.58 -22.80
C LEU A 147 -4.65 -11.22 -22.42
N PRO A 148 -3.59 -10.42 -22.15
CA PRO A 148 -2.35 -11.01 -21.69
C PRO A 148 -2.65 -11.77 -20.39
N PHE A 149 -2.17 -13.00 -20.28
CA PHE A 149 -2.34 -13.82 -19.08
C PHE A 149 -0.95 -14.23 -18.61
N THR A 150 -0.73 -14.26 -17.30
CA THR A 150 0.49 -14.85 -16.75
C THR A 150 0.23 -16.35 -16.55
N PRO A 151 0.91 -17.26 -17.27
CA PRO A 151 0.74 -18.70 -17.06
C PRO A 151 1.15 -19.05 -15.63
N SER A 152 0.24 -19.68 -14.87
CA SER A 152 0.50 -20.13 -13.50
C SER A 152 0.04 -21.58 -13.33
N ASN A 153 0.90 -22.40 -12.72
CA ASN A 153 0.57 -23.78 -12.39
C ASN A 153 -0.40 -23.79 -11.22
N LEU A 154 -1.52 -24.49 -11.36
CA LEU A 154 -2.48 -24.69 -10.28
C LEU A 154 -2.31 -26.10 -9.73
N CYS A 155 -2.05 -26.21 -8.44
CA CYS A 155 -1.97 -27.50 -7.74
C CYS A 155 -3.13 -27.57 -6.74
N ILE A 156 -3.89 -28.64 -6.81
CA ILE A 156 -4.99 -28.93 -5.90
C ILE A 156 -4.63 -30.19 -5.14
N LYS A 157 -4.80 -30.16 -3.81
CA LYS A 157 -4.53 -31.28 -2.94
C LYS A 157 -5.79 -31.59 -2.13
N ASP A 158 -6.14 -32.87 -2.07
CA ASP A 158 -7.23 -33.41 -1.23
C ASP A 158 -8.57 -32.65 -1.41
N LEU A 159 -8.95 -32.34 -2.66
CA LEU A 159 -10.18 -31.61 -2.94
C LEU A 159 -11.41 -32.47 -2.66
N GLU A 160 -12.26 -31.97 -1.78
CA GLU A 160 -13.58 -32.49 -1.49
C GLU A 160 -14.64 -31.48 -1.95
N TYR A 161 -15.69 -31.97 -2.62
CA TYR A 161 -16.76 -31.12 -3.13
C TYR A 161 -18.11 -31.76 -2.88
N PHE A 162 -19.03 -30.98 -2.33
CA PHE A 162 -20.37 -31.39 -1.95
C PHE A 162 -21.37 -30.50 -2.67
N VAL A 163 -22.42 -31.10 -3.21
CA VAL A 163 -23.54 -30.40 -3.83
C VAL A 163 -24.80 -30.72 -3.05
N THR A 164 -25.50 -29.67 -2.62
CA THR A 164 -26.84 -29.76 -2.03
C THR A 164 -27.85 -29.94 -3.16
N LEU A 165 -28.58 -31.06 -3.18
CA LEU A 165 -29.66 -31.26 -4.12
C LEU A 165 -30.90 -30.43 -3.71
N PRO A 166 -31.83 -30.15 -4.64
CA PRO A 166 -33.12 -29.52 -4.31
C PRO A 166 -33.96 -30.32 -3.30
N SER A 167 -33.65 -31.60 -3.11
CA SER A 167 -34.23 -32.47 -2.08
C SER A 167 -33.69 -32.21 -0.66
N GLY A 168 -32.67 -31.35 -0.51
CA GLY A 168 -32.00 -31.06 0.76
C GLY A 168 -30.91 -32.06 1.15
N GLU A 169 -30.64 -33.07 0.33
CA GLU A 169 -29.57 -34.05 0.57
C GLU A 169 -28.22 -33.52 0.06
N GLU A 170 -27.18 -33.63 0.89
CA GLU A 170 -25.80 -33.31 0.49
C GLU A 170 -25.15 -34.51 -0.18
N LYS A 171 -24.81 -34.38 -1.46
CA LYS A 171 -24.09 -35.40 -2.21
C LYS A 171 -22.65 -34.99 -2.44
N GLN A 172 -21.73 -35.83 -1.98
CA GLN A 172 -20.31 -35.66 -2.24
C GLN A 172 -19.97 -36.10 -3.67
N LEU A 173 -19.43 -35.18 -4.47
CA LEU A 173 -19.03 -35.43 -5.85
C LEU A 173 -17.52 -35.65 -5.99
N LEU A 174 -16.69 -34.90 -5.26
CA LEU A 174 -15.24 -35.08 -5.26
C LEU A 174 -14.77 -35.58 -3.90
N ARG A 175 -13.92 -36.59 -3.92
CA ARG A 175 -13.38 -37.28 -2.73
C ARG A 175 -11.86 -37.31 -2.80
N GLY A 176 -11.20 -36.43 -2.05
CA GLY A 176 -9.74 -36.42 -1.91
C GLY A 176 -8.99 -36.31 -3.24
N ILE A 177 -9.50 -35.50 -4.19
CA ILE A 177 -8.88 -35.39 -5.51
C ILE A 177 -7.64 -34.50 -5.41
N THR A 178 -6.49 -35.07 -5.78
CA THR A 178 -5.23 -34.33 -5.93
C THR A 178 -4.88 -34.24 -7.41
N ALA A 179 -4.65 -33.03 -7.91
CA ALA A 179 -4.41 -32.76 -9.32
C ALA A 179 -3.44 -31.60 -9.52
N HIS A 180 -2.74 -31.60 -10.65
CA HIS A 180 -1.92 -30.49 -11.11
C HIS A 180 -2.43 -30.06 -12.49
N PHE A 181 -2.46 -28.75 -12.71
CA PHE A 181 -2.92 -28.13 -13.94
C PHE A 181 -1.83 -27.23 -14.48
N GLU A 182 -1.38 -27.55 -15.69
CA GLU A 182 -0.40 -26.76 -16.42
C GLU A 182 -1.10 -25.77 -17.36
N PRO A 183 -0.58 -24.54 -17.49
CA PRO A 183 -1.06 -23.56 -18.45
C PRO A 183 -1.07 -24.13 -19.88
N GLY A 184 -2.15 -23.88 -20.63
CA GLY A 184 -2.29 -24.34 -22.03
C GLY A 184 -2.86 -25.76 -22.20
N ARG A 185 -3.17 -26.47 -21.12
CA ARG A 185 -3.85 -27.77 -21.17
C ARG A 185 -5.29 -27.65 -20.66
N MET A 186 -6.26 -28.01 -21.50
CA MET A 186 -7.64 -28.14 -21.05
C MET A 186 -7.80 -29.46 -20.29
N VAL A 187 -8.13 -29.38 -19.00
CA VAL A 187 -8.39 -30.55 -18.16
C VAL A 187 -9.83 -30.47 -17.70
N ALA A 188 -10.62 -31.50 -17.99
CA ALA A 188 -11.97 -31.66 -17.50
C ALA A 188 -12.00 -32.78 -16.48
N LEU A 189 -12.74 -32.59 -15.40
CA LEU A 189 -13.01 -33.64 -14.43
C LEU A 189 -14.32 -34.32 -14.82
N MET A 190 -14.25 -35.56 -15.28
CA MET A 190 -15.42 -36.40 -15.54
C MET A 190 -15.70 -37.30 -14.34
N GLY A 191 -16.98 -37.38 -13.96
CA GLY A 191 -17.42 -38.30 -12.91
C GLY A 191 -17.47 -39.74 -13.42
N ALA A 192 -17.60 -40.70 -12.51
CA ALA A 192 -17.74 -42.12 -12.86
C ALA A 192 -19.02 -42.43 -13.69
N THR A 193 -19.96 -41.50 -13.77
CA THR A 193 -21.20 -41.63 -14.56
C THR A 193 -21.14 -40.96 -15.94
N GLY A 194 -19.99 -40.38 -16.32
CA GLY A 194 -19.84 -39.54 -17.51
C GLY A 194 -20.08 -38.08 -17.19
#